data_AF-A0A8H8NIA0-F1
#
_entry.id   AF-A0A8H8NIA0-F1
#
_cell.length_a   1.000
_cell.length_b   1.000
_cell.length_c   1.000
_cell.angle_alpha   90.00
_cell.angle_beta   90.00
_cell.angle_gamma   90.00
#
_symmetry.space_group_name_H-M   'P 1'
#
loop_
_entity.id
_entity.type
_entity.pdbx_description
1 polymer ?
#
loop_
_entity_poly.entity_id
_entity_poly.type
_entity_poly.pdbx_seq_one_letter_code
_entity_poly.pdbx_strand_id
1 'polypeptide(L)'
;MAERASDCLHRYGLESEVLAACLDNASVNDTLIEELSYLLPVFLGKASRTRCIAHVVNLIPPTKKRKANGSRKGQKRSRTVNTSAHTAPASEDLDESAEDTIPDTVAHLALLDEDYTDERKISVDEIDEARQEHDERVVSEATAEGVAMQQRS
;
A
#
# COMPACT_ATOMS: atom_id res chain seq x y z
N MET A 1 -0.27 -0.91 22.20
CA MET A 1 -0.40 -2.08 21.28
C MET A 1 0.82 -2.98 21.36
N ALA A 2 2.03 -2.42 21.57
CA ALA A 2 3.27 -3.17 21.59
C ALA A 2 3.31 -4.28 22.66
N GLU A 3 2.81 -4.01 23.87
CA GLU A 3 2.74 -5.02 24.94
C GLU A 3 2.01 -6.28 24.52
N ARG A 4 0.85 -6.14 23.86
CA ARG A 4 0.07 -7.30 23.37
C ARG A 4 0.79 -8.06 22.27
N ALA A 5 1.50 -7.35 21.39
CA ALA A 5 2.31 -7.98 20.35
C ALA A 5 3.50 -8.74 20.97
N SER A 6 4.21 -8.13 21.91
CA SER A 6 5.32 -8.74 22.66
C SER A 6 4.86 -9.97 23.44
N ASP A 7 3.73 -9.89 24.16
CA ASP A 7 3.13 -11.03 24.86
C ASP A 7 2.85 -12.20 23.92
N CYS A 8 2.31 -11.93 22.73
CA CYS A 8 2.06 -12.95 21.73
C CYS A 8 3.38 -13.57 21.25
N LEU A 9 4.35 -12.75 20.85
CA LEU A 9 5.65 -13.21 20.38
C LEU A 9 6.37 -14.05 21.44
N HIS A 10 6.27 -13.65 22.71
CA HIS A 10 6.84 -14.38 23.82
C HIS A 10 6.22 -15.76 24.03
N ARG A 11 4.88 -15.84 23.93
CA ARG A 11 4.17 -17.14 24.01
C ARG A 11 4.55 -18.10 22.90
N TYR A 12 4.95 -17.58 21.73
CA TYR A 12 5.42 -18.39 20.62
C TYR A 12 6.94 -18.63 20.64
N GLY A 13 7.68 -18.05 21.59
CA GLY A 13 9.14 -18.16 21.65
C GLY A 13 9.84 -17.49 20.47
N LEU A 14 9.24 -16.44 19.89
CA LEU A 14 9.74 -15.74 18.71
C LEU A 14 10.42 -14.41 19.07
N GLU A 15 10.54 -14.04 20.34
CA GLU A 15 11.09 -12.73 20.75
C GLU A 15 12.50 -12.44 20.23
N SER A 16 13.31 -13.47 19.97
CA SER A 16 14.68 -13.38 19.44
C SER A 16 14.78 -13.49 17.92
N GLU A 17 13.67 -13.80 17.24
CA GLU A 17 13.66 -14.11 15.80
C GLU A 17 12.93 -13.04 14.96
N VAL A 18 12.36 -12.01 15.61
CA VAL A 18 11.63 -10.95 14.90
C VAL A 18 12.61 -9.95 14.31
N LEU A 19 12.83 -10.08 13.00
CA LEU A 19 13.74 -9.23 12.23
C LEU A 19 13.08 -7.93 11.74
N ALA A 20 11.82 -8.01 11.34
CA ALA A 20 11.10 -6.87 10.74
C ALA A 20 9.59 -6.93 11.00
N ALA A 21 8.95 -5.76 10.99
CA ALA A 21 7.50 -5.61 11.10
C ALA A 21 6.96 -4.83 9.90
N CYS A 22 6.04 -5.45 9.16
CA CYS A 22 5.33 -4.81 8.03
C CYS A 22 4.02 -4.21 8.52
N LEU A 23 3.92 -2.88 8.48
CA LEU A 23 2.77 -2.13 8.98
C LEU A 23 2.23 -1.19 7.90
N ASP A 24 0.99 -0.73 8.04
CA ASP A 24 0.43 0.29 7.16
C ASP A 24 1.07 1.68 7.41
N ASN A 25 0.75 2.64 6.55
CA ASN A 25 1.34 3.98 6.56
C ASN A 25 0.77 4.90 7.66
N ALA A 26 0.04 4.39 8.64
CA ALA A 26 -0.40 5.20 9.76
C ALA A 26 0.80 5.64 10.62
N SER A 27 0.85 6.91 11.01
CA SER A 27 1.83 7.43 11.97
C SER A 27 1.65 6.87 13.39
N VAL A 28 0.43 6.38 13.72
CA VAL A 28 0.16 5.65 14.97
C VAL A 28 1.05 4.41 15.13
N ASN A 29 1.50 3.83 14.02
CA ASN A 29 2.42 2.70 14.03
C ASN A 29 3.86 3.09 14.44
N ASP A 30 4.20 4.37 14.45
CA ASP A 30 5.52 4.84 14.87
C ASP A 30 5.74 4.53 16.35
N THR A 31 4.73 4.83 17.18
CA THR A 31 4.74 4.54 18.62
C THR A 31 4.80 3.03 18.88
N LEU A 32 4.06 2.23 18.11
CA LEU A 32 4.09 0.76 18.20
C LEU A 32 5.52 0.22 17.99
N ILE A 33 6.20 0.68 16.96
CA ILE A 33 7.55 0.24 16.61
C ILE A 33 8.59 0.67 17.64
N GLU A 34 8.46 1.90 18.15
CA GLU A 34 9.33 2.43 19.19
C GLU A 34 9.18 1.64 20.49
N GLU A 35 7.95 1.45 20.97
CA GLU A 35 7.67 0.62 22.15
C GLU A 35 8.16 -0.82 21.96
N LEU A 36 7.95 -1.42 20.79
CA LEU A 36 8.35 -2.80 20.51
C LEU A 36 9.89 -2.98 20.52
N SER A 37 10.65 -1.93 20.19
CA SER A 37 12.12 -1.96 20.24
C SER A 37 12.68 -2.06 21.67
N TYR A 38 11.92 -1.61 22.67
CA TYR A 38 12.29 -1.78 24.07
C TYR A 38 11.89 -3.15 24.63
N LEU A 39 10.89 -3.78 24.01
CA LEU A 39 10.34 -5.06 24.47
C LEU A 39 11.01 -6.28 23.81
N LEU A 40 11.55 -6.14 22.61
CA LEU A 40 12.19 -7.21 21.85
C LEU A 40 13.70 -6.98 21.73
N PRO A 41 14.55 -7.91 22.21
CA PRO A 41 15.99 -7.69 22.34
C PRO A 41 16.73 -7.52 21.00
N VAL A 42 16.22 -8.11 19.91
CA VAL A 42 16.86 -8.08 18.59
C VAL A 42 16.22 -7.09 17.61
N PHE A 43 15.11 -6.47 18.00
CA PHE A 43 14.31 -5.67 17.08
C PHE A 43 14.91 -4.28 16.93
N LEU A 44 15.31 -3.90 15.72
CA LEU A 44 16.04 -2.64 15.45
C LEU A 44 15.10 -1.42 15.34
N GLY A 45 13.91 -1.50 15.95
CA GLY A 45 12.91 -0.45 15.96
C GLY A 45 12.56 0.04 14.56
N LYS A 46 12.73 1.35 14.30
CA LYS A 46 12.40 1.98 13.02
C LYS A 46 13.15 1.38 11.83
N ALA A 47 14.38 0.90 12.01
CA ALA A 47 15.16 0.25 10.95
C ALA A 47 14.56 -1.10 10.53
N SER A 48 13.86 -1.76 11.44
CA SER A 48 13.14 -3.03 11.20
C SER A 48 11.70 -2.82 10.72
N ARG A 49 11.25 -1.58 10.46
CA ARG A 49 9.90 -1.31 9.97
C ARG A 49 9.87 -1.29 8.45
N THR A 50 8.97 -2.08 7.87
CA THR A 50 8.60 -2.00 6.45
C THR A 50 7.16 -1.53 6.29
N ARG A 51 6.84 -0.96 5.12
CA ARG A 51 5.49 -0.48 4.80
C ARG A 51 4.75 -1.53 3.98
N CYS A 52 3.47 -1.73 4.27
CA CYS A 52 2.63 -2.65 3.50
C CYS A 52 2.44 -2.14 2.06
N ILE A 53 2.92 -2.91 1.07
CA ILE A 53 2.81 -2.57 -0.35
C ILE A 53 1.38 -2.29 -0.79
N ALA A 54 0.40 -3.08 -0.33
CA ALA A 54 -1.00 -2.88 -0.67
C ALA A 54 -1.50 -1.49 -0.24
N HIS A 55 -1.08 -1.03 0.94
CA HIS A 55 -1.42 0.30 1.44
C HIS A 55 -0.69 1.40 0.65
N VAL A 56 0.59 1.19 0.31
CA VAL A 56 1.37 2.15 -0.50
C VAL A 56 0.76 2.32 -1.89
N VAL A 57 0.40 1.22 -2.57
CA VAL A 57 -0.21 1.26 -3.91
C VAL A 57 -1.55 1.97 -3.88
N ASN A 58 -2.36 1.76 -2.84
CA ASN A 58 -3.64 2.47 -2.69
C ASN A 58 -3.48 3.99 -2.51
N LEU A 59 -2.32 4.46 -2.04
CA LEU A 59 -2.01 5.89 -1.93
C LEU A 59 -1.55 6.51 -3.26
N ILE A 60 -1.21 5.71 -4.28
CA ILE A 60 -0.81 6.21 -5.58
C ILE A 60 -2.08 6.70 -6.31
N PRO A 61 -2.27 8.02 -6.53
CA PRO A 61 -3.41 8.47 -7.30
C PRO A 61 -3.28 7.95 -8.74
N PRO A 62 -4.37 7.57 -9.40
CA PRO A 62 -4.33 7.17 -10.80
C PRO A 62 -3.72 8.34 -11.59
N THR A 63 -2.60 8.07 -12.27
CA THR A 63 -1.95 9.09 -13.09
C THR A 63 -2.98 9.57 -14.10
N LYS A 64 -3.33 10.86 -14.03
CA LYS A 64 -4.23 11.48 -15.00
C LYS A 64 -3.55 11.30 -16.36
N LYS A 65 -4.03 10.36 -17.18
CA LYS A 65 -3.62 10.24 -18.58
C LYS A 65 -3.74 11.65 -19.16
N ARG A 66 -2.61 12.27 -19.52
CA ARG A 66 -2.63 13.55 -20.23
C ARG A 66 -3.44 13.29 -21.48
N LYS A 67 -4.69 13.79 -21.52
CA LYS A 67 -5.42 13.89 -22.78
C LYS A 67 -4.50 14.69 -23.69
N ALA A 68 -3.99 14.07 -24.74
CA ALA A 68 -3.24 14.76 -25.77
C ALA A 68 -4.19 15.83 -26.30
N ASN A 69 -4.04 17.07 -25.81
CA ASN A 69 -4.80 18.20 -26.30
C ASN A 69 -4.35 18.38 -27.75
N GLY A 70 -5.13 17.83 -28.68
CA GLY A 70 -5.03 18.15 -30.09
C GLY A 70 -5.03 19.67 -30.22
N SER A 71 -3.98 20.17 -30.86
CA SER A 71 -3.75 21.59 -31.07
C SER A 71 -5.00 22.27 -31.66
N ARG A 72 -5.75 23.02 -30.86
CA ARG A 72 -6.67 24.03 -31.38
C ARG A 72 -6.02 25.39 -31.19
N LYS A 73 -5.45 25.89 -32.30
CA LYS A 73 -4.94 27.25 -32.43
C LYS A 73 -6.07 28.25 -32.16
N GLY A 74 -5.77 29.25 -31.33
CA GLY A 74 -6.29 30.61 -31.43
C GLY A 74 -7.49 30.96 -30.54
N GLN A 75 -7.26 31.81 -29.53
CA GLN A 75 -7.86 33.16 -29.49
C GLN A 75 -7.16 34.04 -28.45
N LYS A 76 -6.53 35.14 -28.91
CA LYS A 76 -6.09 36.28 -28.08
C LYS A 76 -7.29 37.16 -27.76
N ARG A 77 -7.57 37.45 -26.48
CA ARG A 77 -8.27 38.66 -25.97
C ARG A 77 -7.76 38.89 -24.53
N SER A 78 -6.77 39.75 -24.27
CA SER A 78 -6.77 41.22 -24.14
C SER A 78 -7.64 41.78 -23.00
N ARG A 79 -6.94 42.48 -22.08
CA ARG A 79 -7.37 43.56 -21.13
C ARG A 79 -8.13 43.10 -19.86
N THR A 80 -7.84 43.59 -18.64
CA THR A 80 -7.59 44.97 -18.20
C THR A 80 -6.89 45.03 -16.82
N VAL A 81 -6.06 46.06 -16.62
CA VAL A 81 -5.39 46.48 -15.37
C VAL A 81 -6.32 47.36 -14.54
N ASN A 82 -6.36 47.20 -13.20
CA ASN A 82 -6.38 48.29 -12.19
C ASN A 82 -6.49 47.73 -10.75
N THR A 83 -5.45 47.91 -9.92
CA THR A 83 -5.30 48.86 -8.77
C THR A 83 -5.88 48.39 -7.44
N SER A 84 -5.01 48.11 -6.45
CA SER A 84 -4.81 48.90 -5.22
C SER A 84 -4.15 48.04 -4.13
N ALA A 85 -3.10 48.60 -3.53
CA ALA A 85 -2.30 48.03 -2.46
C ALA A 85 -2.88 48.32 -1.07
N HIS A 86 -2.27 47.65 -0.06
CA HIS A 86 -2.52 47.61 1.40
C HIS A 86 -3.62 46.60 1.80
N THR A 87 -3.43 45.60 2.67
CA THR A 87 -2.71 45.49 3.96
C THR A 87 -2.60 43.97 4.28
N ALA A 88 -1.46 43.36 4.64
CA ALA A 88 -0.99 43.03 6.00
C ALA A 88 0.02 41.86 5.88
N PRO A 89 1.08 41.76 6.72
CA PRO A 89 2.04 40.66 6.65
C PRO A 89 1.53 39.46 7.44
N ALA A 90 1.28 38.33 6.77
CA ALA A 90 1.13 37.04 7.42
C ALA A 90 2.49 36.33 7.34
N SER A 91 3.00 35.97 8.50
CA SER A 91 4.19 35.14 8.74
C SER A 91 4.09 33.82 7.96
N GLU A 92 5.04 33.59 7.06
CA GLU A 92 5.33 32.27 6.50
C GLU A 92 6.54 31.72 7.25
N ASP A 93 6.27 30.87 8.25
CA ASP A 93 7.26 29.96 8.82
C ASP A 93 7.65 28.95 7.73
N LEU A 94 8.85 29.14 7.16
CA LEU A 94 9.45 28.21 6.23
C LEU A 94 9.98 27.00 7.02
N ASP A 95 9.23 25.90 7.00
CA ASP A 95 9.71 24.59 7.43
C ASP A 95 10.70 24.08 6.36
N GLU A 96 11.99 24.20 6.69
CA GLU A 96 13.11 23.68 5.93
C GLU A 96 13.13 22.15 6.04
N SER A 97 12.30 21.49 5.22
CA SER A 97 12.34 20.04 5.06
C SER A 97 13.55 19.68 4.20
N ALA A 98 14.57 19.11 4.84
CA ALA A 98 15.77 18.60 4.21
C ALA A 98 15.42 17.72 3.00
N GLU A 99 16.01 18.05 1.84
CA GLU A 99 15.98 17.23 0.63
C GLU A 99 16.62 15.87 0.92
N ASP A 100 15.81 14.89 1.31
CA ASP A 100 16.21 13.49 1.28
C ASP A 100 16.18 13.04 -0.18
N THR A 101 17.32 13.26 -0.84
CA THR A 101 17.56 12.86 -2.22
C THR A 101 17.55 11.34 -2.26
N ILE A 102 16.39 10.75 -2.59
CA ILE A 102 16.26 9.31 -2.82
C ILE A 102 17.22 8.96 -3.98
N PRO A 103 18.33 8.24 -3.74
CA PRO A 103 19.17 7.78 -4.83
C PRO A 103 18.36 6.76 -5.62
N ASP A 104 18.42 6.89 -6.94
CA ASP A 104 17.78 6.05 -7.95
C ASP A 104 17.82 4.55 -7.62
N THR A 105 16.74 4.06 -6.99
CA THR A 105 16.62 2.66 -6.53
C THR A 105 16.35 1.68 -7.67
N VAL A 106 16.26 2.17 -8.91
CA VAL A 106 16.09 1.33 -10.10
C VAL A 106 17.36 0.52 -10.38
N ALA A 107 18.53 0.97 -9.91
CA ALA A 107 19.81 0.28 -10.15
C ALA A 107 20.05 -0.96 -9.27
N HIS A 108 19.34 -1.12 -8.14
CA HIS A 108 19.62 -2.20 -7.18
C HIS A 108 18.72 -3.44 -7.34
N LEU A 109 17.69 -3.38 -8.19
CA LEU A 109 16.83 -4.53 -8.50
C LEU A 109 17.46 -5.50 -9.52
N ALA A 110 18.57 -5.14 -10.15
CA ALA A 110 19.21 -5.94 -11.19
C ALA A 110 20.15 -7.05 -10.65
N LEU A 111 20.21 -7.27 -9.33
CA LEU A 111 21.11 -8.24 -8.69
C LEU A 111 20.39 -9.46 -8.10
N LEU A 112 19.10 -9.66 -8.38
CA LEU A 112 18.36 -10.86 -8.01
C LEU A 112 17.89 -11.58 -9.29
N ASP A 113 18.84 -12.11 -10.06
CA ASP A 113 18.50 -12.86 -11.27
C ASP A 113 19.49 -14.00 -11.52
N GLU A 114 19.79 -14.83 -10.51
CA GLU A 114 20.40 -16.15 -10.74
C GLU A 114 19.80 -17.19 -9.75
N ASP A 115 19.13 -18.21 -10.32
CA ASP A 115 18.74 -19.50 -9.73
C ASP A 115 17.43 -19.67 -8.90
N TYR A 116 16.28 -19.15 -9.37
CA TYR A 116 14.97 -19.74 -9.03
C TYR A 116 14.29 -20.35 -10.25
N THR A 117 14.64 -21.61 -10.57
CA THR A 117 13.90 -22.43 -11.53
C THR A 117 12.83 -23.24 -10.82
N ASP A 118 11.70 -22.61 -10.47
CA ASP A 118 10.47 -23.37 -10.20
C ASP A 118 9.69 -23.51 -11.51
N GLU A 119 9.84 -24.67 -12.16
CA GLU A 119 9.18 -25.00 -13.42
C GLU A 119 7.67 -25.25 -13.29
N ARG A 120 7.06 -24.96 -12.14
CA ARG A 120 5.59 -24.92 -12.04
C ARG A 120 5.06 -23.59 -12.54
N LYS A 121 5.00 -23.46 -13.87
CA LYS A 121 4.13 -22.50 -14.55
C LYS A 121 2.67 -22.91 -14.32
N ILE A 122 2.13 -22.63 -13.14
CA ILE A 122 0.69 -22.62 -12.95
C ILE A 122 0.21 -21.40 -13.75
N SER A 123 -0.42 -21.63 -14.90
CA SER A 123 -0.97 -20.52 -15.67
C SER A 123 -2.04 -19.83 -14.83
N VAL A 124 -2.06 -18.50 -14.86
CA VAL A 124 -3.10 -17.70 -14.19
C VAL A 124 -4.51 -18.17 -14.60
N ASP A 125 -4.64 -18.64 -15.83
CA ASP A 125 -5.87 -19.22 -16.37
C ASP A 125 -6.33 -20.50 -15.61
N GLU A 126 -5.41 -21.35 -15.13
CA GLU A 126 -5.75 -22.58 -14.37
C GLU A 126 -6.30 -22.25 -12.97
N ILE A 127 -5.84 -21.14 -12.36
CA ILE A 127 -6.33 -20.69 -11.04
C ILE A 127 -7.75 -20.13 -11.17
N ASP A 128 -8.00 -19.38 -12.25
CA ASP A 128 -9.32 -18.79 -12.50
C ASP A 128 -10.38 -19.87 -12.84
N GLU A 129 -10.01 -20.92 -13.57
CA GLU A 129 -10.88 -22.07 -13.85
C GLU A 129 -11.27 -22.83 -12.58
N ALA A 130 -10.29 -23.15 -11.71
CA ALA A 130 -10.57 -23.86 -10.46
C ALA A 130 -11.51 -23.06 -9.52
N ARG A 131 -11.36 -21.73 -9.50
CA ARG A 131 -12.28 -20.85 -8.76
C ARG A 131 -13.68 -20.85 -9.38
N GLN A 132 -13.77 -20.78 -10.70
CA GLN A 132 -15.05 -20.78 -11.40
C GLN A 132 -15.84 -22.08 -11.13
N GLU A 133 -15.20 -23.24 -11.18
CA GLU A 133 -15.88 -24.51 -10.89
C GLU A 133 -16.41 -24.60 -9.45
N HIS A 134 -15.65 -24.07 -8.49
CA HIS A 134 -16.09 -24.01 -7.10
C HIS A 134 -17.31 -23.11 -6.94
N ASP A 135 -17.27 -21.92 -7.53
CA ASP A 135 -18.37 -20.96 -7.43
C ASP A 135 -19.63 -21.49 -8.11
N GLU A 136 -19.50 -22.13 -9.28
CA GLU A 136 -20.62 -22.80 -9.97
C GLU A 136 -21.22 -23.92 -9.12
N ARG A 137 -20.39 -24.71 -8.43
CA ARG A 137 -20.85 -25.79 -7.53
C ARG A 137 -21.64 -25.22 -6.36
N VAL A 138 -21.12 -24.20 -5.68
CA VAL A 138 -21.78 -23.57 -4.52
C VAL A 138 -23.12 -22.95 -4.91
N VAL A 139 -23.18 -22.28 -6.06
CA VAL A 139 -24.44 -21.71 -6.57
C VAL A 139 -25.44 -22.80 -6.93
N SER A 140 -25.01 -23.90 -7.54
CA SER A 140 -25.90 -25.03 -7.87
C SER A 140 -26.48 -25.70 -6.63
N GLU A 141 -25.69 -25.85 -5.57
CA GLU A 141 -26.14 -26.44 -4.30
C GLU A 141 -27.14 -25.53 -3.59
N ALA A 142 -26.81 -24.24 -3.45
CA ALA A 142 -27.70 -23.27 -2.82
C ALA A 142 -29.04 -23.11 -3.57
N THR A 143 -29.02 -23.17 -4.90
CA THR A 143 -30.24 -23.13 -5.72
C THR A 143 -31.07 -24.40 -5.58
N ALA A 144 -30.44 -25.58 -5.54
CA ALA A 144 -31.12 -26.85 -5.31
C ALA A 144 -31.79 -26.90 -3.93
N GLU A 145 -31.11 -26.43 -2.88
CA GLU A 145 -31.67 -26.31 -1.53
C GLU A 145 -32.84 -25.33 -1.49
N GLY A 146 -32.71 -24.15 -2.12
CA GLY A 146 -33.79 -23.17 -2.20
C GLY A 146 -35.03 -23.72 -2.90
N VAL A 147 -34.86 -24.43 -4.02
CA VAL A 147 -35.97 -25.07 -4.74
C VAL A 147 -36.60 -26.20 -3.92
N ALA A 148 -35.79 -27.02 -3.24
CA ALA A 148 -36.28 -28.09 -2.39
C ALA A 148 -37.05 -27.57 -1.15
N MET A 149 -36.68 -26.40 -0.64
CA MET A 149 -37.40 -25.74 0.45
C MET A 149 -38.75 -25.18 -0.03
N GLN A 150 -38.82 -24.70 -1.27
CA GLN A 150 -40.02 -24.11 -1.86
C GLN A 150 -41.07 -25.15 -2.30
N GLN A 151 -40.65 -26.38 -2.59
CA GLN A 151 -41.55 -27.51 -2.92
C GLN A 151 -42.08 -28.27 -1.68
N ARG A 152 -41.56 -27.98 -0.49
CA ARG A 152 -42.02 -28.54 0.79
C ARG A 152 -43.01 -27.64 1.54
N SER A 153 -43.31 -26.46 0.99
CA SER A 153 -44.34 -25.53 1.47
C SER A 153 -45.62 -25.67 0.67
#